data_AF-A0AAD6QVD3-F1
#
_entry.id   AF-A0AAD6QVD3-F1
#
_cell.length_a   1.000
_cell.length_b   1.000
_cell.length_c   1.000
_cell.angle_alpha   90.00
_cell.angle_beta   90.00
_cell.angle_gamma   90.00
#
_symmetry.space_group_name_H-M   'P 1'
#
loop_
_entity.id
_entity.type
_entity.pdbx_description
1 polymer ?
#
loop_
_entity_poly.entity_id
_entity_poly.type
_entity_poly.pdbx_seq_one_letter_code
_entity_poly.pdbx_strand_id
1 'polypeptide(L)'
;MAYMICKGFEKDSAVSNALIDMYARCGDIVTAKKLFEGLIEKDAVSWSVMINGYCLHGDSKAALETFSQMQSSGVIPDVIVFSTILSACSHAGLVEQAWMVLNSMVENGISARIEHYACLVDLLGRKGHLKEAYNVVKKLPSKPSVTLLESLLGACSVHGNVEIGEEISGLLIEMDPDNPVPYVILSNIYAAAGRWADANKLRSNIDRRRLRKAAGCSLLLREKSDTMW
;
A
#
# COMPACT_ATOMS: atom_id res chain seq x y z
N MET A 1 32.25 -2.26 -11.07
CA MET A 1 32.28 -3.15 -12.25
C MET A 1 33.60 -3.89 -12.43
N ALA A 2 34.74 -3.21 -12.64
CA ALA A 2 36.04 -3.89 -12.82
C ALA A 2 36.37 -4.88 -11.68
N TYR A 3 36.17 -4.52 -10.41
CA TYR A 3 36.46 -5.41 -9.28
C TYR A 3 35.60 -6.69 -9.23
N MET A 4 34.33 -6.63 -9.63
CA MET A 4 33.47 -7.82 -9.66
C MET A 4 33.89 -8.80 -10.75
N ILE A 5 34.08 -8.28 -11.97
CA ILE A 5 34.49 -9.07 -13.13
C ILE A 5 35.87 -9.69 -12.88
N CYS A 6 36.78 -8.93 -12.26
CA CYS A 6 38.11 -9.43 -11.89
C CYS A 6 38.08 -10.50 -10.79
N LYS A 7 36.97 -10.64 -10.04
CA LYS A 7 36.84 -11.61 -8.94
C LYS A 7 35.88 -12.77 -9.24
N GLY A 8 35.24 -12.78 -10.41
CA GLY A 8 34.34 -13.86 -10.81
C GLY A 8 32.99 -13.86 -10.08
N PHE A 9 32.63 -12.76 -9.42
CA PHE A 9 31.41 -12.68 -8.62
C PHE A 9 30.13 -12.66 -9.46
N GLU A 10 30.21 -12.40 -10.77
CA GLU A 10 29.10 -12.52 -11.71
C GLU A 10 28.53 -13.95 -11.81
N LYS A 11 29.27 -14.95 -11.32
CA LYS A 11 28.85 -16.35 -11.26
C LYS A 11 28.18 -16.74 -9.94
N ASP A 12 28.35 -15.93 -8.90
CA ASP A 12 27.73 -16.14 -7.60
C ASP A 12 26.48 -15.26 -7.50
N SER A 13 25.31 -15.88 -7.75
CA SER A 13 24.03 -15.17 -7.75
C SER A 13 23.71 -14.59 -6.39
N ALA A 14 24.12 -15.23 -5.28
CA ALA A 14 23.85 -14.74 -3.94
C ALA A 14 24.64 -13.45 -3.63
N VAL A 15 25.94 -13.44 -3.93
CA VAL A 15 26.79 -12.24 -3.74
C VAL A 15 26.32 -11.10 -4.63
N SER A 16 26.01 -11.40 -5.91
CA SER A 16 25.53 -10.40 -6.84
C SER A 16 24.19 -9.80 -6.42
N ASN A 17 23.24 -10.62 -5.98
CA ASN A 17 21.93 -10.17 -5.50
C ASN A 17 22.07 -9.31 -4.22
N ALA A 18 22.96 -9.67 -3.31
CA ALA A 18 23.25 -8.88 -2.12
C ALA A 18 23.85 -7.51 -2.45
N LEU A 19 24.73 -7.43 -3.44
CA LEU A 19 25.27 -6.15 -3.92
C LEU A 19 24.20 -5.29 -4.58
N ILE A 20 23.35 -5.87 -5.45
CA ILE A 20 22.23 -5.15 -6.08
C ILE A 20 21.31 -4.54 -5.02
N ASP A 21 20.89 -5.34 -4.02
CA ASP A 21 20.02 -4.87 -2.92
C ASP A 21 20.73 -3.79 -2.08
N MET A 22 22.01 -3.96 -1.76
CA MET A 22 22.79 -2.97 -1.00
C MET A 22 22.85 -1.62 -1.72
N TYR A 23 23.25 -1.59 -3.00
CA TYR A 23 23.34 -0.34 -3.76
C TYR A 23 21.97 0.32 -3.90
N ALA A 24 20.91 -0.45 -4.17
CA ALA A 24 19.55 0.09 -4.23
C ALA A 24 19.13 0.74 -2.91
N ARG A 25 19.37 0.08 -1.77
CA ARG A 25 19.03 0.63 -0.43
C ARG A 25 19.89 1.83 -0.04
N CYS A 26 21.12 1.91 -0.51
CA CYS A 26 22.01 3.05 -0.28
C CYS A 26 21.71 4.27 -1.16
N GLY A 27 20.68 4.21 -2.01
CA GLY A 27 20.30 5.32 -2.87
C GLY A 27 21.00 5.35 -4.24
N ASP A 28 21.84 4.36 -4.56
CA ASP A 28 22.54 4.26 -5.84
C ASP A 28 21.88 3.20 -6.75
N ILE A 29 20.67 3.54 -7.21
CA ILE A 29 19.90 2.68 -8.12
C ILE A 29 20.59 2.48 -9.47
N VAL A 30 21.43 3.44 -9.90
CA VAL A 30 22.16 3.38 -11.17
C VAL A 30 23.21 2.28 -11.12
N THR A 31 23.95 2.17 -10.02
CA THR A 31 24.91 1.07 -9.84
C THR A 31 24.16 -0.26 -9.70
N ALA A 32 23.10 -0.33 -8.90
CA ALA A 32 22.28 -1.54 -8.78
C ALA A 32 21.79 -2.06 -10.15
N LYS A 33 21.27 -1.16 -11.00
CA LYS A 33 20.86 -1.49 -12.36
C LYS A 33 22.00 -2.04 -13.21
N LYS A 34 23.18 -1.41 -13.18
CA LYS A 34 24.35 -1.89 -13.95
C LYS A 34 24.81 -3.28 -13.50
N LEU A 35 24.74 -3.56 -12.20
CA LEU A 35 25.04 -4.88 -11.64
C LEU A 35 24.05 -5.92 -12.16
N PHE A 36 22.76 -5.59 -12.08
CA PHE A 36 21.67 -6.44 -12.56
C PHE A 36 21.77 -6.74 -14.06
N GLU A 37 22.00 -5.71 -14.90
CA GLU A 37 22.18 -5.86 -16.34
C GLU A 37 23.40 -6.72 -16.69
N GLY A 38 24.47 -6.65 -15.88
CA GLY A 38 25.69 -7.42 -16.05
C GLY A 38 25.61 -8.90 -15.66
N LEU A 39 24.50 -9.36 -15.06
CA LEU A 39 24.32 -10.77 -14.72
C LEU A 39 24.16 -11.64 -15.97
N ILE A 40 24.91 -12.74 -16.03
CA ILE A 40 24.86 -13.75 -17.11
C ILE A 40 23.49 -14.46 -17.07
N GLU A 41 23.09 -14.92 -15.89
CA GLU A 41 21.78 -15.52 -15.65
C GLU A 41 21.08 -14.77 -14.52
N LYS A 42 19.79 -14.51 -14.71
CA LYS A 42 18.94 -13.80 -13.75
C LYS A 42 17.93 -14.78 -13.16
N ASP A 43 18.11 -15.13 -11.89
CA ASP A 43 17.17 -15.93 -11.14
C ASP A 43 16.03 -15.07 -10.54
N ALA A 44 15.02 -15.72 -9.97
CA ALA A 44 13.87 -15.02 -9.36
C ALA A 44 14.31 -13.99 -8.32
N VAL A 45 15.36 -14.26 -7.54
CA VAL A 45 15.86 -13.34 -6.52
C VAL A 45 16.43 -12.08 -7.15
N SER A 46 17.21 -12.20 -8.23
CA SER A 46 17.79 -11.06 -8.95
C SER A 46 16.72 -10.10 -9.51
N TRP A 47 15.63 -10.65 -10.05
CA TRP A 47 14.47 -9.87 -10.51
C TRP A 47 13.77 -9.18 -9.33
N SER A 48 13.51 -9.91 -8.25
CA SER A 48 12.82 -9.40 -7.06
C SER A 48 13.59 -8.24 -6.40
N VAL A 49 14.91 -8.36 -6.23
CA VAL A 49 15.71 -7.29 -5.62
C VAL A 49 15.73 -6.04 -6.48
N MET A 50 15.79 -6.18 -7.81
CA MET A 50 15.79 -5.02 -8.71
C MET A 50 14.41 -4.34 -8.77
N ILE A 51 13.32 -5.12 -8.84
CA ILE A 51 11.94 -4.61 -8.78
C ILE A 51 11.71 -3.84 -7.48
N ASN A 52 12.09 -4.42 -6.33
CA ASN A 52 11.97 -3.76 -5.04
C ASN A 52 12.84 -2.50 -4.98
N GLY A 53 14.05 -2.55 -5.55
CA GLY A 53 14.92 -1.39 -5.69
C GLY A 53 14.24 -0.22 -6.40
N TYR A 54 13.63 -0.45 -7.57
CA TYR A 54 12.88 0.61 -8.26
C TYR A 54 11.68 1.12 -7.46
N CYS A 55 10.95 0.25 -6.77
CA CYS A 55 9.83 0.65 -5.90
C CYS A 55 10.28 1.55 -4.74
N LEU A 56 11.40 1.22 -4.09
CA LEU A 56 11.98 2.04 -3.01
C LEU A 56 12.37 3.45 -3.48
N HIS A 57 12.73 3.57 -4.75
CA HIS A 57 13.09 4.85 -5.40
C HIS A 57 11.88 5.58 -6.01
N GLY A 58 10.67 5.03 -5.87
CA GLY A 58 9.45 5.60 -6.45
C GLY A 58 9.37 5.49 -7.97
N ASP A 59 10.23 4.70 -8.61
CA ASP A 59 10.22 4.49 -10.06
C ASP A 59 9.31 3.31 -10.43
N SER A 60 8.00 3.53 -10.30
CA SER A 60 6.99 2.50 -10.60
C SER A 60 7.00 2.06 -12.06
N LYS A 61 7.46 2.93 -12.98
CA LYS A 61 7.57 2.60 -14.39
C LYS A 61 8.68 1.57 -14.62
N ALA A 62 9.88 1.83 -14.13
CA ALA A 62 10.99 0.87 -14.25
C ALA A 62 10.69 -0.44 -13.50
N ALA A 63 9.98 -0.38 -12.36
CA ALA A 63 9.53 -1.57 -11.64
C ALA A 63 8.59 -2.45 -12.51
N LEU A 64 7.58 -1.84 -13.15
CA LEU A 64 6.65 -2.54 -14.03
C LEU A 64 7.33 -3.10 -15.29
N GLU A 65 8.21 -2.32 -15.92
CA GLU A 65 8.99 -2.79 -17.07
C GLU A 65 9.87 -3.99 -16.70
N THR A 66 10.51 -3.96 -15.53
CA THR A 66 11.35 -5.05 -15.02
C THR A 66 10.50 -6.28 -14.69
N PHE A 67 9.30 -6.10 -14.14
CA PHE A 67 8.33 -7.17 -13.91
C PHE A 67 7.89 -7.83 -15.23
N SER A 68 7.54 -7.06 -16.26
CA SER A 68 7.20 -7.60 -17.58
C SER A 68 8.36 -8.36 -18.22
N GLN A 69 9.60 -7.89 -18.04
CA GLN A 69 10.81 -8.59 -18.49
C GLN A 69 11.03 -9.92 -17.75
N MET A 70 10.78 -9.96 -16.43
CA MET A 70 10.83 -11.18 -15.63
C MET A 70 9.87 -12.23 -16.19
N GLN A 71 8.62 -11.84 -16.43
CA GLN A 71 7.60 -12.72 -17.01
C GLN A 71 7.95 -13.19 -18.42
N SER A 72 8.44 -12.28 -19.28
CA SER A 72 8.86 -12.61 -20.66
C SER A 72 10.08 -13.55 -20.70
N SER A 73 10.89 -13.56 -19.65
CA SER A 73 12.03 -14.46 -19.47
C SER A 73 11.62 -15.85 -18.95
N GLY A 74 10.33 -16.11 -18.77
CA GLY A 74 9.80 -17.37 -18.25
C GLY A 74 10.00 -17.56 -16.75
N VAL A 75 10.44 -16.52 -16.02
CA VAL A 75 10.62 -16.59 -14.57
C VAL A 75 9.30 -16.24 -13.90
N ILE A 76 8.76 -17.20 -13.14
CA ILE A 76 7.47 -17.03 -12.45
C ILE A 76 7.66 -16.09 -11.25
N PRO A 77 6.94 -14.95 -11.19
CA PRO A 77 6.97 -14.07 -10.03
C PRO A 77 6.35 -14.73 -8.81
N ASP A 78 6.94 -14.50 -7.63
CA ASP A 78 6.38 -14.97 -6.38
C ASP A 78 5.36 -13.95 -5.80
N VAL A 79 4.70 -14.35 -4.72
CA VAL A 79 3.70 -13.51 -4.01
C VAL A 79 4.28 -12.16 -3.54
N ILE A 80 5.58 -12.10 -3.26
CA ILE A 80 6.25 -10.89 -2.78
C ILE A 80 6.43 -9.91 -3.94
N VAL A 81 6.81 -10.38 -5.13
CA VAL A 81 6.89 -9.55 -6.34
C VAL A 81 5.52 -8.97 -6.69
N PHE A 82 4.47 -9.80 -6.69
CA PHE A 82 3.10 -9.33 -6.93
C PHE A 82 2.66 -8.26 -5.93
N SER A 83 2.92 -8.47 -4.64
CA SER A 83 2.64 -7.49 -3.59
C SER A 83 3.40 -6.17 -3.80
N THR A 84 4.67 -6.27 -4.18
CA THR A 84 5.55 -5.12 -4.42
C THR A 84 5.06 -4.29 -5.60
N ILE A 85 4.71 -4.94 -6.72
CA ILE A 85 4.18 -4.26 -7.90
C ILE A 85 2.79 -3.67 -7.65
N LEU A 86 1.89 -4.38 -6.95
CA LEU A 86 0.57 -3.82 -6.59
C LEU A 86 0.70 -2.59 -5.71
N SER A 87 1.63 -2.61 -4.74
CA SER A 87 1.94 -1.43 -3.93
C SER A 87 2.46 -0.29 -4.81
N ALA A 88 3.39 -0.55 -5.72
CA ALA A 88 3.91 0.47 -6.65
C ALA A 88 2.79 1.07 -7.52
N CYS A 89 1.92 0.24 -8.10
CA CYS A 89 0.75 0.70 -8.85
C CYS A 89 -0.17 1.55 -7.98
N SER A 90 -0.36 1.15 -6.72
CA SER A 90 -1.16 1.89 -5.77
C SER A 90 -0.58 3.29 -5.54
N HIS A 91 0.71 3.41 -5.23
CA HIS A 91 1.37 4.70 -5.00
C HIS A 91 1.38 5.59 -6.26
N ALA A 92 1.63 5.01 -7.44
CA ALA A 92 1.64 5.72 -8.71
C ALA A 92 0.24 6.03 -9.28
N GLY A 93 -0.82 5.46 -8.71
CA GLY A 93 -2.18 5.68 -9.20
C GLY A 93 -2.52 4.92 -10.49
N LEU A 94 -1.89 3.78 -10.73
CA LEU A 94 -1.98 2.99 -11.96
C LEU A 94 -3.06 1.90 -11.85
N VAL A 95 -4.33 2.29 -12.03
CA VAL A 95 -5.51 1.43 -11.83
C VAL A 95 -5.53 0.23 -12.78
N GLU A 96 -5.32 0.46 -14.08
CA GLU A 96 -5.37 -0.59 -15.10
C GLU A 96 -4.27 -1.63 -14.86
N GLN A 97 -3.05 -1.18 -14.58
CA GLN A 97 -1.90 -2.02 -14.32
C GLN A 97 -2.11 -2.84 -13.04
N ALA A 98 -2.69 -2.27 -11.99
CA ALA A 98 -3.01 -3.01 -10.76
C ALA A 98 -3.95 -4.19 -11.03
N TRP A 99 -4.98 -4.00 -11.85
CA TRP A 99 -5.89 -5.08 -12.25
C TRP A 99 -5.19 -6.14 -13.10
N MET A 100 -4.36 -5.73 -14.06
CA MET A 100 -3.57 -6.66 -14.88
C MET A 100 -2.66 -7.53 -14.02
N VAL A 101 -1.99 -6.92 -13.03
CA VAL A 101 -1.09 -7.63 -12.10
C VAL A 101 -1.87 -8.62 -11.23
N LEU A 102 -3.04 -8.23 -10.72
CA LEU A 102 -3.88 -9.12 -9.92
C LEU A 102 -4.43 -10.31 -10.74
N ASN A 103 -4.84 -10.08 -11.99
CA ASN A 103 -5.29 -11.15 -12.88
C ASN A 103 -4.13 -12.09 -13.22
N SER A 104 -2.97 -11.54 -13.56
CA SER A 104 -1.76 -12.31 -13.84
C SER A 104 -1.33 -13.16 -12.65
N MET A 105 -1.49 -12.67 -11.41
CA MET A 105 -1.23 -13.44 -10.19
C MET A 105 -2.08 -14.73 -10.14
N VAL A 106 -3.37 -14.62 -10.44
CA VAL A 106 -4.30 -15.77 -10.45
C VAL A 106 -3.99 -16.72 -11.60
N GLU A 107 -3.64 -16.20 -12.78
CA GLU A 107 -3.22 -17.00 -13.94
C GLU A 107 -1.95 -17.81 -13.66
N ASN A 108 -1.03 -17.26 -12.86
CA ASN A 108 0.16 -17.98 -12.39
C ASN A 108 -0.13 -18.95 -11.23
N GLY A 109 -1.40 -19.19 -10.90
CA GLY A 109 -1.82 -20.12 -9.84
C GLY A 109 -1.61 -19.60 -8.42
N ILE A 110 -1.33 -18.30 -8.25
CA ILE A 110 -1.11 -17.69 -6.95
C ILE A 110 -2.42 -17.08 -6.45
N SER A 111 -2.88 -17.51 -5.27
CA SER A 111 -4.13 -17.03 -4.70
C SER A 111 -3.98 -15.61 -4.14
N ALA A 112 -4.81 -14.69 -4.64
CA ALA A 112 -4.90 -13.33 -4.13
C ALA A 112 -5.46 -13.31 -2.69
N ARG A 113 -4.66 -12.80 -1.76
CA ARG A 113 -5.04 -12.57 -0.35
C ARG A 113 -5.49 -11.14 -0.10
N ILE A 114 -5.99 -10.90 1.11
CA ILE A 114 -6.48 -9.60 1.56
C ILE A 114 -5.45 -8.46 1.39
N GLU A 115 -4.15 -8.72 1.55
CA GLU A 115 -3.11 -7.71 1.35
C GLU A 115 -3.10 -7.13 -0.08
N HIS A 116 -3.33 -7.99 -1.08
CA HIS A 116 -3.36 -7.61 -2.50
C HIS A 116 -4.60 -6.77 -2.80
N TYR A 117 -5.77 -7.19 -2.29
CA TYR A 117 -7.01 -6.42 -2.42
C TYR A 117 -6.97 -5.10 -1.65
N ALA A 118 -6.28 -5.04 -0.50
CA ALA A 118 -6.11 -3.80 0.25
C ALA A 118 -5.38 -2.74 -0.58
N CYS A 119 -4.29 -3.12 -1.27
CA CYS A 119 -3.57 -2.22 -2.17
C CYS A 119 -4.47 -1.67 -3.29
N LEU A 120 -5.33 -2.53 -3.84
CA LEU A 120 -6.27 -2.18 -4.90
C LEU A 120 -7.42 -1.29 -4.41
N VAL A 121 -7.99 -1.58 -3.25
CA VAL A 121 -9.06 -0.76 -2.64
C VAL A 121 -8.54 0.62 -2.26
N ASP A 122 -7.34 0.71 -1.69
CA ASP A 122 -6.71 2.00 -1.41
C ASP A 122 -6.47 2.80 -2.70
N LEU A 123 -5.95 2.17 -3.75
CA LEU A 123 -5.75 2.78 -5.06
C LEU A 123 -7.05 3.32 -5.66
N LEU A 124 -8.09 2.49 -5.74
CA LEU A 124 -9.41 2.86 -6.26
C LEU A 124 -10.04 3.97 -5.42
N GLY A 125 -9.90 3.88 -4.09
CA GLY A 125 -10.32 4.89 -3.13
C GLY A 125 -9.69 6.25 -3.42
N ARG A 126 -8.36 6.32 -3.52
CA ARG A 126 -7.62 7.56 -3.81
C ARG A 126 -7.90 8.14 -5.18
N LYS A 127 -8.32 7.32 -6.16
CA LYS A 127 -8.75 7.77 -7.49
C LYS A 127 -10.24 8.14 -7.55
N GLY A 128 -10.98 8.00 -6.46
CA GLY A 128 -12.42 8.31 -6.41
C GLY A 128 -13.32 7.24 -7.03
N HIS A 129 -12.78 6.07 -7.39
CA HIS A 129 -13.51 4.93 -7.93
C HIS A 129 -14.21 4.15 -6.79
N LEU A 130 -14.97 4.85 -5.95
CA LEU A 130 -15.48 4.30 -4.69
C LEU A 130 -16.45 3.13 -4.88
N LYS A 131 -17.28 3.16 -5.93
CA LYS A 131 -18.20 2.05 -6.25
C LYS A 131 -17.44 0.77 -6.60
N GLU A 132 -16.36 0.90 -7.39
CA GLU A 132 -15.50 -0.23 -7.73
C GLU A 132 -14.77 -0.74 -6.49
N ALA A 133 -14.20 0.16 -5.68
CA ALA A 133 -13.54 -0.19 -4.43
C ALA A 133 -14.48 -0.98 -3.49
N TYR A 134 -15.72 -0.51 -3.31
CA TYR A 134 -16.71 -1.19 -2.49
C TYR A 134 -17.15 -2.54 -3.08
N ASN A 135 -17.25 -2.66 -4.41
CA ASN A 135 -17.51 -3.94 -5.06
C ASN A 135 -16.39 -4.96 -4.81
N VAL A 136 -15.13 -4.52 -4.76
CA VAL A 136 -14.01 -5.37 -4.37
C VAL A 136 -14.17 -5.85 -2.93
N VAL A 137 -14.50 -4.95 -1.99
CA VAL A 137 -14.74 -5.31 -0.58
C VAL A 137 -15.83 -6.36 -0.45
N LYS A 138 -16.94 -6.22 -1.19
CA LYS A 138 -18.06 -7.19 -1.18
C LYS A 138 -17.69 -8.57 -1.72
N LYS A 139 -16.70 -8.65 -2.59
CA LYS A 139 -16.28 -9.89 -3.26
C LYS A 139 -15.02 -10.51 -2.63
N LEU A 140 -14.57 -10.00 -1.48
CA LEU A 140 -13.39 -10.54 -0.82
C LEU A 140 -13.56 -12.02 -0.44
N PRO A 141 -12.52 -12.84 -0.60
CA PRO A 141 -12.57 -14.25 -0.21
C PRO A 141 -12.56 -14.46 1.32
N SER A 142 -12.18 -13.44 2.08
CA SER A 142 -12.09 -13.46 3.53
C SER A 142 -12.61 -12.15 4.15
N LYS A 143 -12.81 -12.13 5.47
CA LYS A 143 -13.31 -10.95 6.19
C LYS A 143 -12.36 -9.75 5.96
N PRO A 144 -12.87 -8.57 5.60
CA PRO A 144 -12.04 -7.37 5.41
C PRO A 144 -11.30 -6.99 6.70
N SER A 145 -10.09 -6.45 6.55
CA SER A 145 -9.31 -5.93 7.68
C SER A 145 -9.81 -4.53 8.04
N VAL A 146 -9.64 -4.14 9.31
CA VAL A 146 -9.97 -2.80 9.80
C VAL A 146 -9.25 -1.73 8.96
N THR A 147 -7.96 -1.92 8.68
CA THR A 147 -7.14 -0.99 7.90
C THR A 147 -7.67 -0.76 6.48
N LEU A 148 -8.16 -1.81 5.82
CA LEU A 148 -8.73 -1.71 4.47
C LEU A 148 -10.02 -0.89 4.49
N LEU A 149 -10.91 -1.18 5.45
CA LEU A 149 -12.17 -0.45 5.62
C LEU A 149 -11.92 1.02 6.02
N GLU A 150 -10.98 1.29 6.92
CA GLU A 150 -10.58 2.65 7.30
C GLU A 150 -10.03 3.44 6.10
N SER A 151 -9.22 2.81 5.25
CA SER A 151 -8.71 3.40 4.02
C SER A 151 -9.85 3.82 3.07
N LEU A 152 -10.83 2.93 2.86
CA LEU A 152 -11.98 3.20 2.00
C LEU A 152 -12.92 4.25 2.62
N LEU A 153 -13.10 4.24 3.94
CA LEU A 153 -13.89 5.25 4.65
C LEU A 153 -13.25 6.64 4.55
N GLY A 154 -11.92 6.72 4.69
CA GLY A 154 -11.16 7.93 4.45
C GLY A 154 -11.38 8.46 3.03
N ALA A 155 -11.31 7.58 2.01
CA ALA A 155 -11.61 7.95 0.63
C ALA A 155 -13.06 8.44 0.44
N CYS A 156 -14.05 7.81 1.09
CA CYS A 156 -15.44 8.28 1.08
C CYS A 156 -15.57 9.69 1.68
N SER A 157 -14.79 10.01 2.71
CA SER A 157 -14.71 11.36 3.27
C SER A 157 -14.11 12.38 2.33
N VAL A 158 -13.07 12.01 1.58
CA VAL A 158 -12.43 12.91 0.60
C VAL A 158 -13.35 13.18 -0.59
N HIS A 159 -14.04 12.16 -1.09
CA HIS A 159 -14.87 12.27 -2.29
C HIS A 159 -16.36 12.51 -1.99
N GLY A 160 -16.75 12.64 -0.72
CA GLY A 160 -18.11 12.99 -0.31
C GLY A 160 -19.17 11.92 -0.57
N ASN A 161 -18.79 10.64 -0.67
CA ASN A 161 -19.74 9.56 -0.91
C ASN A 161 -20.37 9.07 0.41
N VAL A 162 -21.57 9.58 0.68
CA VAL A 162 -22.28 9.30 1.93
C VAL A 162 -22.75 7.85 2.02
N GLU A 163 -23.29 7.30 0.93
CA GLU A 163 -23.88 5.94 0.89
C GLU A 163 -22.84 4.87 1.23
N ILE A 164 -21.69 4.87 0.55
CA ILE A 164 -20.63 3.90 0.84
C ILE A 164 -19.99 4.19 2.21
N GLY A 165 -19.89 5.47 2.60
CA GLY A 165 -19.39 5.88 3.91
C GLY A 165 -20.21 5.31 5.07
N GLU A 166 -21.55 5.31 4.95
CA GLU A 166 -22.47 4.71 5.94
C GLU A 166 -22.26 3.21 6.07
N GLU A 167 -22.22 2.49 4.94
CA GLU A 167 -22.00 1.04 4.87
C GLU A 167 -20.67 0.63 5.51
N ILE A 168 -19.56 1.27 5.12
CA ILE A 168 -18.22 0.95 5.63
C ILE A 168 -18.09 1.30 7.12
N SER A 169 -18.69 2.42 7.55
CA SER A 169 -18.70 2.79 8.98
C SER A 169 -19.50 1.79 9.81
N GLY A 170 -20.62 1.28 9.29
CA GLY A 170 -21.42 0.23 9.93
C GLY A 170 -20.58 -1.02 10.17
N LEU A 171 -19.88 -1.51 9.14
CA LEU A 171 -18.99 -2.67 9.26
C LEU A 171 -17.88 -2.47 10.31
N LEU A 172 -17.25 -1.29 10.33
CA LEU A 172 -16.21 -0.97 11.30
C LEU A 172 -16.74 -0.91 12.74
N ILE A 173 -17.93 -0.34 12.93
CA ILE A 173 -18.59 -0.25 14.25
C ILE A 173 -19.03 -1.64 14.75
N GLU A 174 -19.49 -2.51 13.86
CA GLU A 174 -19.80 -3.90 14.22
C GLU A 174 -18.55 -4.68 14.63
N MET A 175 -17.39 -4.36 14.04
CA MET A 175 -16.11 -4.97 14.39
C MET A 175 -15.56 -4.46 15.73
N ASP A 176 -15.62 -3.16 15.98
CA ASP A 176 -15.19 -2.52 17.22
C ASP A 176 -16.08 -1.30 17.55
N PRO A 177 -17.11 -1.48 18.40
CA PRO A 177 -18.03 -0.41 18.78
C PRO A 177 -17.40 0.70 19.63
N ASP A 178 -16.21 0.47 20.19
CA ASP A 178 -15.51 1.40 21.06
C ASP A 178 -14.45 2.22 20.30
N ASN A 179 -14.19 1.88 19.03
CA ASN A 179 -13.33 2.68 18.18
C ASN A 179 -14.05 4.01 17.77
N PRO A 180 -13.52 5.19 18.14
CA PRO A 180 -14.12 6.48 17.77
C PRO A 180 -13.93 6.84 16.28
N VAL A 181 -12.96 6.23 15.59
CA VAL A 181 -12.55 6.65 14.23
C VAL A 181 -13.70 6.62 13.22
N PRO A 182 -14.50 5.54 13.10
CA PRO A 182 -15.57 5.47 12.11
C PRO A 182 -16.67 6.51 12.36
N TYR A 183 -17.03 6.73 13.62
CA TYR A 183 -18.03 7.73 14.01
C TYR A 183 -17.59 9.15 13.65
N VAL A 184 -16.32 9.49 13.91
CA VAL A 184 -15.79 10.82 13.59
C VAL A 184 -15.79 11.05 12.08
N ILE A 185 -15.26 10.11 11.29
CA ILE A 185 -15.19 10.26 9.83
C ILE A 185 -16.60 10.35 9.24
N LEU A 186 -17.54 9.49 9.65
CA LEU A 186 -18.91 9.55 9.16
C LEU A 186 -19.62 10.87 9.53
N SER A 187 -19.38 11.40 10.75
CA SER A 187 -19.93 12.71 11.14
C SER A 187 -19.41 13.85 10.24
N ASN A 188 -18.16 13.76 9.79
CA ASN A 188 -17.57 14.72 8.88
C ASN A 188 -18.13 14.58 7.47
N ILE A 189 -18.32 13.34 6.98
CA ILE A 189 -19.01 13.05 5.71
C ILE A 189 -20.41 13.69 5.70
N TYR A 190 -21.20 13.48 6.76
CA TYR A 190 -22.52 14.09 6.88
C TYR A 190 -22.49 15.62 6.92
N ALA A 191 -21.58 16.20 7.69
CA ALA A 191 -21.42 17.65 7.75
C ALA A 191 -21.10 18.23 6.37
N ALA A 192 -20.18 17.61 5.62
CA ALA A 192 -19.83 18.02 4.26
C ALA A 192 -21.00 17.91 3.27
N ALA A 193 -21.88 16.92 3.47
CA ALA A 193 -23.10 16.75 2.68
C ALA A 193 -24.29 17.64 3.14
N GLY A 194 -24.09 18.50 4.14
CA GLY A 194 -25.15 19.34 4.72
C GLY A 194 -26.14 18.63 5.65
N ARG A 195 -25.93 17.34 5.93
CA ARG A 195 -26.75 16.51 6.85
C ARG A 195 -26.36 16.74 8.31
N TRP A 196 -26.45 17.98 8.78
CA TRP A 196 -25.99 18.38 10.13
C TRP A 196 -26.69 17.66 11.28
N ALA A 197 -27.97 17.28 11.12
CA ALA A 197 -28.71 16.54 12.12
C ALA A 197 -28.07 15.16 12.40
N ASP A 198 -27.70 14.43 11.34
CA ASP A 198 -27.05 13.12 11.45
C ASP A 198 -25.63 13.24 12.00
N ALA A 199 -24.88 14.27 11.57
CA ALA A 199 -23.54 14.57 12.09
C ALA A 199 -23.58 14.82 13.61
N ASN A 200 -24.52 15.65 14.08
CA ASN A 200 -24.66 15.96 15.50
C ASN A 200 -25.11 14.74 16.31
N LYS A 201 -25.98 13.89 15.75
CA LYS A 201 -26.39 12.63 16.40
C LYS A 201 -25.19 11.71 16.65
N LEU A 202 -24.28 11.58 15.67
CA LEU A 202 -23.06 10.77 15.83
C LEU A 202 -22.12 11.38 16.89
N ARG A 203 -21.90 12.70 16.87
CA ARG A 203 -21.04 13.39 17.86
C ARG A 203 -21.58 13.23 19.29
N SER A 204 -22.88 13.38 19.48
CA SER A 204 -23.52 13.13 20.78
C SER A 204 -23.37 11.67 21.24
N ASN A 205 -23.33 10.71 20.31
CA ASN A 205 -23.10 9.30 20.64
C ASN A 205 -21.66 9.07 21.13
N ILE A 206 -20.67 9.68 20.47
CA ILE A 206 -19.25 9.68 20.89
C ILE A 206 -19.13 10.23 22.34
N ASP A 207 -19.75 11.38 22.61
CA ASP A 207 -19.71 12.02 23.94
C ASP A 207 -20.37 11.14 25.02
N ARG A 208 -21.55 10.60 24.71
CA ARG A 208 -22.31 9.73 25.63
C ARG A 208 -21.55 8.46 25.98
N ARG A 209 -20.84 7.87 24.99
CA ARG A 209 -20.00 6.67 25.17
C ARG A 209 -18.60 7.00 25.70
N ARG A 210 -18.25 8.28 25.84
CA ARG A 210 -16.92 8.76 26.23
C ARG A 210 -15.80 8.18 25.37
N LEU A 211 -16.06 7.96 24.08
CA LEU A 211 -15.04 7.45 23.17
C LEU A 211 -13.97 8.53 22.97
N ARG A 212 -12.74 8.26 23.39
CA ARG A 212 -11.63 9.23 23.25
C ARG A 212 -10.76 8.83 22.08
N LYS A 213 -10.53 9.77 21.16
CA LYS A 213 -9.44 9.64 20.18
C LYS A 213 -8.12 9.65 20.96
N ALA A 214 -7.32 8.59 20.85
CA ALA A 214 -5.95 8.64 21.34
C ALA A 214 -5.25 9.82 20.65
N ALA A 215 -4.77 10.79 21.44
CA ALA A 215 -3.99 11.88 20.89
C ALA A 215 -2.74 11.28 20.25
N GLY A 216 -2.44 11.65 19.00
CA GLY A 216 -1.20 11.23 18.35
C GLY A 216 -0.03 11.72 19.20
N CYS A 217 0.73 10.79 19.77
CA CYS A 217 1.87 11.11 20.63
C CYS A 217 3.02 11.68 19.78
N SER A 218 3.08 13.00 19.69
CA SER A 218 4.32 13.76 19.50
C SER A 218 4.45 14.80 20.62
N LEU A 219 4.28 14.35 21.87
CA LEU A 219 4.75 15.09 23.04
C LEU A 219 6.28 15.00 23.05
N LEU A 220 6.93 15.88 22.30
CA LEU A 220 8.24 16.38 22.68
C LEU A 220 8.06 17.00 24.06
N LEU A 221 8.44 16.25 25.10
CA LEU A 221 8.70 16.79 26.43
C LEU A 221 9.79 17.86 26.27
N ARG A 222 9.37 19.09 25.99
CA ARG A 222 10.21 20.26 26.17
C ARG A 222 10.22 20.48 27.68
N GLU A 223 11.19 19.84 28.35
CA GLU A 223 11.56 20.20 29.71
C GLU A 223 11.73 21.72 29.75
N LYS A 224 10.89 22.38 30.55
CA LYS A 224 11.13 23.75 30.97
C LYS A 224 12.39 23.72 31.83
N SER A 225 13.53 24.09 31.25
CA SER A 225 14.63 24.64 32.02
C SER A 225 14.30 26.10 32.32
N ASP A 226 13.77 26.33 33.52
CA ASP A 226 13.82 27.63 34.17
C ASP A 226 15.26 28.13 34.19
N THR A 227 15.53 29.24 33.52
CA THR A 227 16.63 30.14 33.89
C THR A 227 16.13 31.57 33.81
N MET A 228 16.05 32.17 34.99
CA MET A 228 15.94 33.60 35.26
C MET A 228 16.86 34.40 34.35
N TRP A 229 16.35 35.49 33.75
CA TRP A 229 16.72 36.89 34.02
C TRP A 229 15.54 37.80 33.65
#